data_AF-A0A2S7JHX9-F1
#
_entry.id   AF-A0A2S7JHX9-F1
#
_cell.length_a   1.000
_cell.length_b   1.000
_cell.length_c   1.000
_cell.angle_alpha   90.00
_cell.angle_beta   90.00
_cell.angle_gamma   90.00
#
_symmetry.space_group_name_H-M   'P 1'
#
loop_
_entity.id
_entity.type
_entity.pdbx_description
1 polymer ?
#
loop_
_entity_poly.entity_id
_entity_poly.type
_entity_poly.pdbx_seq_one_letter_code
_entity_poly.pdbx_strand_id
1 'polypeptide(L)'
;MIYLYWYLGVGAVTLVIMYGAHKWNSRSESDGLKDILDAMNPERKRLSYRIINNCLVPVLAAVLVLFVWPVAIYMKIKDMLDKGSSGGYEEKVFKVLKADLQTQKSIEQIESSEIVSDPLSAVPSLPFGHLNKCWVDLTSQLLPGDELWSFKTTWDGNWGRKEIRSGYTIVREGAPDAYILTARIPIEKDGEE
;
A
#
# COMPACT_ATOMS: atom_id res chain seq x y z
N MET A 1 -5.78 24.85 19.00
CA MET A 1 -6.59 26.08 18.83
C MET A 1 -6.44 26.72 17.44
N ILE A 2 -5.23 26.83 16.85
CA ILE A 2 -5.04 27.46 15.53
C ILE A 2 -5.77 26.76 14.36
N TYR A 3 -5.88 25.43 14.40
CA TYR A 3 -6.54 24.64 13.35
C TYR A 3 -8.06 24.82 13.33
N LEU A 4 -8.68 25.15 14.47
CA LEU A 4 -10.11 25.45 14.56
C LEU A 4 -10.44 26.78 13.87
N TYR A 5 -9.56 27.77 13.99
CA TYR A 5 -9.74 29.06 13.33
C TYR A 5 -9.51 28.97 11.82
N TRP A 6 -8.54 28.15 11.37
CA TRP A 6 -8.38 27.85 9.95
C TRP A 6 -9.58 27.10 9.36
N TYR A 7 -10.14 26.14 10.10
CA TYR A 7 -11.37 25.44 9.73
C TYR A 7 -12.54 26.43 9.54
N LEU A 8 -12.75 27.31 10.52
CA LEU A 8 -13.86 28.25 10.52
C LEU A 8 -13.67 29.34 9.45
N GLY A 9 -12.42 29.74 9.20
CA GLY A 9 -12.04 30.67 8.14
C GLY A 9 -12.29 30.11 6.73
N VAL A 10 -11.86 28.88 6.46
CA VAL A 10 -12.08 28.25 5.13
C VAL A 10 -13.57 28.01 4.88
N GLY A 11 -14.32 27.59 5.90
CA GLY A 11 -15.78 27.43 5.82
C GLY A 11 -16.52 28.76 5.57
N ALA A 12 -16.08 29.86 6.17
CA ALA A 12 -16.67 31.18 5.92
C ALA A 12 -16.37 31.66 4.48
N VAL A 13 -15.16 31.44 3.98
CA VAL A 13 -14.76 31.84 2.62
C VAL A 13 -15.54 31.05 1.56
N THR A 14 -15.73 29.75 1.73
CA THR A 14 -16.51 28.93 0.78
C THR A 14 -17.98 29.35 0.76
N LEU A 15 -18.58 29.68 1.91
CA LEU A 15 -19.95 30.21 2.00
C LEU A 15 -20.09 31.55 1.27
N VAL A 16 -19.12 32.46 1.41
CA VAL A 16 -19.13 33.77 0.72
C VAL A 16 -19.01 33.60 -0.79
N ILE A 17 -18.13 32.72 -1.26
CA ILE A 17 -17.95 32.43 -2.69
C ILE A 17 -19.21 31.82 -3.28
N MET A 18 -19.81 30.85 -2.58
CA MET A 18 -21.03 30.19 -3.03
C MET A 18 -22.24 31.14 -3.04
N TYR A 19 -22.36 32.03 -2.06
CA TYR A 19 -23.38 33.08 -2.04
C TYR A 19 -23.19 34.06 -3.20
N GLY A 20 -21.96 34.49 -3.46
CA GLY A 20 -21.62 35.38 -4.57
C GLY A 20 -21.91 34.75 -5.94
N ALA A 21 -21.47 33.50 -6.15
CA ALA A 21 -21.70 32.76 -7.38
C ALA A 21 -23.19 32.47 -7.62
N HIS A 22 -23.94 32.10 -6.57
CA HIS A 22 -25.37 31.89 -6.68
C HIS A 22 -26.11 33.18 -7.03
N LYS A 23 -25.74 34.31 -6.42
CA LYS A 23 -26.34 35.62 -6.73
C LYS A 23 -26.06 36.08 -8.17
N TRP A 24 -24.90 35.71 -8.73
CA TRP A 24 -24.52 36.03 -10.10
C TRP A 24 -25.20 35.10 -11.12
N ASN A 25 -25.16 33.79 -10.91
CA ASN A 25 -25.75 32.81 -11.84
C ASN A 25 -27.28 32.83 -11.85
N SER A 26 -27.89 33.12 -10.69
CA SER A 26 -29.35 33.30 -10.58
C SER A 26 -29.87 34.52 -11.35
N ARG A 27 -29.01 35.50 -11.69
CA ARG A 27 -29.35 36.63 -12.56
C ARG A 27 -29.32 36.29 -14.06
N SER A 28 -28.54 35.28 -14.49
CA SER A 28 -28.38 34.96 -15.91
C SER A 28 -29.31 33.84 -16.39
N GLU A 29 -29.68 32.91 -15.52
CA GLU A 29 -30.47 31.71 -15.88
C GLU A 29 -31.98 31.91 -15.63
N SER A 30 -32.37 33.06 -15.03
CA SER A 30 -33.74 33.31 -14.61
C SER A 30 -34.71 33.70 -15.70
N ASP A 31 -34.28 34.39 -16.74
CA ASP A 31 -35.26 35.08 -17.59
C ASP A 31 -35.78 34.19 -18.72
N GLY A 32 -34.95 33.35 -19.33
CA GLY A 32 -35.37 32.54 -20.49
C GLY A 32 -36.05 31.21 -20.14
N LEU A 33 -35.50 30.45 -19.19
CA LEU A 33 -35.98 29.09 -18.89
C LEU A 33 -37.17 29.09 -17.92
N LYS A 34 -37.25 30.09 -17.04
CA LYS A 34 -38.36 30.20 -16.08
C LYS A 34 -39.65 30.61 -16.77
N ASP A 35 -39.60 31.47 -17.79
CA ASP A 35 -40.78 31.87 -18.57
C ASP A 35 -41.41 30.69 -19.34
N ILE A 36 -40.59 29.80 -19.91
CA ILE A 36 -41.07 28.62 -20.64
C ILE A 36 -41.68 27.57 -19.68
N LEU A 37 -41.10 27.42 -18.48
CA LEU A 37 -41.60 26.51 -17.45
C LEU A 37 -42.86 27.04 -16.74
N ASP A 38 -42.98 28.37 -16.55
CA ASP A 38 -44.18 29.00 -15.98
C ASP A 38 -45.37 28.94 -16.93
N ALA A 39 -45.14 29.02 -18.25
CA ALA A 39 -46.20 28.83 -19.26
C ALA A 39 -46.79 27.41 -19.24
N MET A 40 -46.02 26.42 -18.77
CA MET A 40 -46.41 25.01 -18.77
C MET A 40 -47.09 24.55 -17.48
N ASN A 41 -46.90 25.25 -16.35
CA ASN A 41 -47.58 24.93 -15.09
C ASN A 41 -47.79 26.17 -14.19
N PRO A 42 -48.90 26.93 -14.36
CA PRO A 42 -49.13 28.22 -13.70
C PRO A 42 -49.43 28.14 -12.19
N GLU A 43 -49.69 26.95 -11.64
CA GLU A 43 -49.93 26.75 -10.19
C GLU A 43 -48.64 26.82 -9.35
N ARG A 44 -47.47 26.92 -9.97
CA ARG A 44 -46.16 27.00 -9.29
C ARG A 44 -45.90 28.36 -8.61
N LYS A 45 -46.83 29.31 -8.66
CA LYS A 45 -46.75 30.65 -8.01
C LYS A 45 -46.96 30.64 -6.49
N ARG A 46 -46.58 29.58 -5.78
CA ARG A 46 -46.56 29.59 -4.31
C ARG A 46 -45.16 29.99 -3.83
N LEU A 47 -45.09 31.11 -3.11
CA LEU A 47 -43.85 31.69 -2.55
C LEU A 47 -42.97 30.68 -1.79
N SER A 48 -43.56 29.61 -1.26
CA SER A 48 -42.86 28.49 -0.63
C SER A 48 -41.88 27.78 -1.58
N TYR A 49 -42.20 27.59 -2.86
CA TYR A 49 -41.34 26.87 -3.80
C TYR A 49 -40.09 27.67 -4.18
N ARG A 50 -40.22 29.01 -4.22
CA ARG A 50 -39.11 29.94 -4.48
C ARG A 50 -38.12 29.98 -3.31
N ILE A 51 -38.60 29.81 -2.09
CA ILE A 51 -37.76 29.77 -0.88
C ILE A 51 -37.10 28.39 -0.73
N ILE A 52 -37.84 27.31 -0.98
CA ILE A 52 -37.32 25.94 -0.90
C ILE A 52 -36.22 25.73 -1.94
N ASN A 53 -36.44 25.99 -3.23
CA ASN A 53 -35.41 25.64 -4.22
C ASN A 53 -34.14 26.52 -4.14
N ASN A 54 -34.29 27.82 -3.88
CA ASN A 54 -33.14 28.73 -3.82
C ASN A 54 -32.36 28.69 -2.49
N CYS A 55 -32.99 28.26 -1.39
CA CYS A 55 -32.33 28.21 -0.09
C CYS A 55 -31.97 26.78 0.32
N LEU A 56 -32.87 25.82 0.09
CA LEU A 56 -32.70 24.44 0.55
C LEU A 56 -31.58 23.72 -0.19
N VAL A 57 -31.45 23.88 -1.50
CA VAL A 57 -30.40 23.22 -2.30
C VAL A 57 -28.98 23.68 -1.91
N PRO A 58 -28.66 24.98 -1.84
CA PRO A 58 -27.33 25.41 -1.42
C PRO A 58 -27.06 25.14 0.06
N VAL A 59 -28.07 25.22 0.93
CA VAL A 59 -27.91 24.86 2.35
C VAL A 59 -27.64 23.37 2.50
N LEU A 60 -28.36 22.50 1.78
CA LEU A 60 -28.15 21.05 1.81
C LEU A 60 -26.76 20.68 1.27
N ALA A 61 -26.31 21.33 0.19
CA ALA A 61 -24.96 21.15 -0.33
C ALA A 61 -23.89 21.64 0.66
N ALA A 62 -24.09 22.78 1.31
CA ALA A 62 -23.18 23.28 2.34
C ALA A 62 -23.11 22.35 3.56
N VAL A 63 -24.25 21.81 3.99
CA VAL A 63 -24.34 20.80 5.06
C VAL A 63 -23.60 19.53 4.65
N LEU A 64 -23.82 19.00 3.44
CA LEU A 64 -23.09 17.83 2.96
C LEU A 64 -21.58 18.07 2.90
N VAL A 65 -21.14 19.20 2.37
CA VAL A 65 -19.71 19.55 2.34
C VAL A 65 -19.15 19.65 3.75
N LEU A 66 -19.89 20.21 4.72
CA LEU A 66 -19.50 20.29 6.13
C LEU A 66 -19.43 18.93 6.85
N PHE A 67 -20.26 17.95 6.47
CA PHE A 67 -20.31 16.63 7.11
C PHE A 67 -19.49 15.54 6.41
N VAL A 68 -19.20 15.66 5.11
CA VAL A 68 -18.44 14.65 4.36
C VAL A 68 -16.95 14.70 4.72
N TRP A 69 -16.38 15.89 4.86
CA TRP A 69 -14.96 16.04 5.12
C TRP A 69 -14.49 15.67 6.55
N PRO A 70 -15.26 15.84 7.64
CA PRO A 70 -14.86 15.41 8.97
C PRO A 70 -14.91 13.88 9.09
N VAL A 71 -15.80 13.22 8.35
CA VAL A 71 -15.81 11.75 8.26
C VAL A 71 -14.55 11.25 7.54
N ALA A 72 -14.17 11.87 6.43
CA ALA A 72 -12.93 11.53 5.72
C ALA A 72 -11.68 11.76 6.60
N ILE A 73 -11.65 12.86 7.36
CA ILE A 73 -10.58 13.13 8.33
C ILE A 73 -10.61 12.12 9.48
N TYR A 74 -11.78 11.80 10.02
CA TYR A 74 -11.93 10.81 11.08
C TYR A 74 -11.41 9.45 10.64
N MET A 75 -11.77 8.99 9.44
CA MET A 75 -11.22 7.77 8.85
C MET A 75 -9.70 7.83 8.74
N LYS A 76 -9.15 8.95 8.27
CA LYS A 76 -7.69 9.13 8.13
C LYS A 76 -6.97 9.16 9.48
N ILE A 77 -7.56 9.78 10.51
CA ILE A 77 -7.00 9.82 11.87
C ILE A 77 -7.09 8.43 12.52
N LYS A 78 -8.23 7.74 12.37
CA LYS A 78 -8.41 6.37 12.83
C LYS A 78 -7.38 5.46 12.18
N ASP A 79 -7.17 5.58 10.87
CA ASP A 79 -6.12 4.84 10.15
C ASP A 79 -4.71 5.21 10.65
N MET A 80 -4.43 6.47 10.97
CA MET A 80 -3.13 6.88 11.52
C MET A 80 -2.91 6.37 12.95
N LEU A 81 -3.97 6.28 13.76
CA LEU A 81 -3.91 5.76 15.13
C LEU A 81 -3.82 4.23 15.15
N ASP A 82 -4.57 3.55 14.27
CA ASP A 82 -4.47 2.12 14.02
C ASP A 82 -3.07 1.78 13.43
N LYS A 83 -2.50 2.65 12.58
CA LYS A 83 -1.08 2.60 12.13
C LYS A 83 -0.06 3.02 13.19
N GLY A 84 -0.50 3.53 14.34
CA GLY A 84 0.35 3.68 15.53
C GLY A 84 0.60 2.33 16.22
N SER A 85 -0.36 1.41 16.10
CA SER A 85 -0.28 0.04 16.62
C SER A 85 0.14 -0.98 15.55
N SER A 86 -0.14 -0.71 14.27
CA SER A 86 0.47 -1.40 13.13
C SER A 86 1.70 -0.63 12.71
N GLY A 87 2.84 -1.03 13.28
CA GLY A 87 4.16 -0.43 13.05
C GLY A 87 4.35 0.05 11.61
N GLY A 88 4.96 1.23 11.49
CA GLY A 88 5.24 1.89 10.23
C GLY A 88 5.68 0.91 9.15
N TYR A 89 5.17 1.13 7.94
CA TYR A 89 5.54 0.41 6.73
C TYR A 89 7.01 0.68 6.42
N GLU A 90 7.90 0.09 7.21
CA GLU A 90 9.25 -0.19 6.75
C GLU A 90 9.15 -1.46 5.94
N GLU A 91 9.47 -1.35 4.66
CA GLU A 91 9.80 -2.51 3.84
C GLU A 91 10.87 -3.29 4.61
N LYS A 92 10.47 -4.38 5.28
CA LYS A 92 11.42 -5.20 6.03
C LYS A 92 12.39 -5.78 5.00
N VAL A 93 13.53 -5.13 4.82
CA VAL A 93 14.61 -5.64 3.99
C VAL A 93 15.08 -6.92 4.67
N PHE A 94 14.90 -8.04 3.98
CA PHE A 94 15.29 -9.34 4.47
C PHE A 94 16.79 -9.33 4.77
N LYS A 95 17.15 -9.66 6.02
CA LYS A 95 18.54 -9.85 6.44
C LYS A 95 18.64 -11.23 7.08
N VAL A 96 19.62 -12.01 6.63
CA VAL A 96 19.93 -13.30 7.25
C VAL A 96 20.53 -13.02 8.62
N LEU A 97 19.96 -13.64 9.66
CA LEU A 97 20.49 -13.55 11.02
C LEU A 97 21.48 -14.68 11.25
N LYS A 98 22.52 -14.43 12.08
CA LYS A 98 23.46 -15.49 12.49
C LYS A 98 22.78 -16.70 13.14
N ALA A 99 21.66 -16.46 13.82
CA ALA A 99 20.88 -17.51 14.48
C ALA A 99 20.19 -18.47 13.50
N ASP A 100 19.99 -18.07 12.24
CA ASP A 100 19.31 -18.87 11.22
C ASP A 100 20.30 -19.69 10.37
N LEU A 101 21.60 -19.57 10.65
CA LEU A 101 22.66 -20.35 10.04
C LEU A 101 22.58 -21.78 10.54
N GLN A 102 22.57 -22.75 9.62
CA GLN A 102 22.43 -24.16 9.95
C GLN A 102 23.76 -24.90 9.85
N THR A 103 24.37 -24.89 8.67
CA THR A 103 25.52 -25.76 8.38
C THR A 103 26.48 -25.05 7.43
N GLN A 104 27.75 -25.07 7.76
CA GLN A 104 28.82 -24.64 6.87
C GLN A 104 29.00 -25.68 5.77
N LYS A 105 29.06 -25.24 4.50
CA LYS A 105 29.24 -26.12 3.34
C LYS A 105 30.29 -25.55 2.39
N SER A 106 31.02 -26.42 1.70
CA SER A 106 31.89 -25.99 0.60
C SER A 106 31.10 -25.72 -0.68
N ILE A 107 31.68 -24.93 -1.58
CA ILE A 107 31.10 -24.64 -2.91
C ILE A 107 30.79 -25.95 -3.66
N GLU A 108 31.75 -26.87 -3.68
CA GLU A 108 31.63 -28.16 -4.37
C GLU A 108 30.49 -29.03 -3.81
N GLN A 109 30.32 -29.03 -2.49
CA GLN A 109 29.23 -29.76 -1.83
C GLN A 109 27.85 -29.17 -2.17
N ILE A 110 27.78 -27.85 -2.32
CA ILE A 110 26.54 -27.17 -2.67
C ILE A 110 26.21 -27.44 -4.13
N GLU A 111 27.17 -27.24 -5.03
CA GLU A 111 26.98 -27.46 -6.46
C GLU A 111 26.56 -28.89 -6.78
N SER A 112 27.23 -29.89 -6.18
CA SER A 112 26.86 -31.30 -6.36
C SER A 112 25.46 -31.64 -5.84
N SER A 113 25.01 -30.99 -4.76
CA SER A 113 23.65 -31.20 -4.21
C SER A 113 22.54 -30.52 -5.01
N GLU A 114 22.88 -29.50 -5.80
CA GLU A 114 21.93 -28.62 -6.50
C GLU A 114 21.99 -28.79 -8.04
N ILE A 115 22.86 -29.69 -8.52
CA ILE A 115 22.85 -30.16 -9.91
C ILE A 115 21.75 -31.21 -10.07
N VAL A 116 20.83 -30.96 -10.98
CA VAL A 116 19.81 -31.92 -11.39
C VAL A 116 20.29 -32.64 -12.65
N SER A 117 20.45 -33.97 -12.56
CA SER A 117 20.77 -34.80 -13.72
C SER A 117 19.49 -35.20 -14.44
N ASP A 118 19.19 -34.53 -15.55
CA ASP A 118 18.07 -34.90 -16.42
C ASP A 118 18.46 -36.08 -17.33
N PRO A 119 17.84 -37.27 -17.18
CA PRO A 119 18.16 -38.44 -18.02
C PRO A 119 17.86 -38.22 -19.51
N LEU A 120 16.99 -37.26 -19.85
CA LEU A 120 16.66 -36.92 -21.22
C LEU A 120 17.53 -35.77 -21.78
N SER A 121 18.43 -35.22 -20.96
CA SER A 121 19.33 -34.12 -21.33
C SER A 121 18.61 -32.91 -21.96
N ALA A 122 17.35 -32.67 -21.59
CA ALA A 122 16.57 -31.53 -22.07
C ALA A 122 16.99 -30.22 -21.38
N VAL A 123 17.59 -30.30 -20.20
CA VAL A 123 18.09 -29.16 -19.43
C VAL A 123 19.60 -29.33 -19.16
N PRO A 124 20.40 -28.24 -19.26
CA PRO A 124 21.82 -28.30 -18.90
C PRO A 124 22.00 -28.71 -17.43
N SER A 125 22.99 -29.54 -17.17
CA SER A 125 23.39 -29.98 -15.82
C SER A 125 24.16 -28.87 -15.08
N LEU A 126 23.50 -27.72 -14.88
CA LEU A 126 24.04 -26.56 -14.16
C LEU A 126 23.53 -26.56 -12.71
N PRO A 127 24.39 -26.26 -11.71
CA PRO A 127 23.93 -26.11 -10.33
C PRO A 127 22.94 -24.95 -10.25
N PHE A 128 21.82 -25.16 -9.56
CA PHE A 128 20.74 -24.18 -9.38
C PHE A 128 19.95 -23.79 -10.65
N GLY A 129 20.22 -24.42 -11.80
CA GLY A 129 19.49 -24.15 -13.05
C GLY A 129 19.44 -22.65 -13.40
N HIS A 130 18.26 -22.03 -13.35
CA HIS A 130 18.07 -20.61 -13.64
C HIS A 130 18.70 -19.65 -12.62
N LEU A 131 18.94 -20.12 -11.39
CA LEU A 131 19.62 -19.35 -10.33
C LEU A 131 21.14 -19.50 -10.38
N ASN A 132 21.67 -20.26 -11.34
CA ASN A 132 23.12 -20.45 -11.53
C ASN A 132 23.86 -19.11 -11.66
N LYS A 133 23.28 -18.14 -12.39
CA LYS A 133 23.87 -16.81 -12.55
C LYS A 133 24.05 -16.10 -11.20
N CYS A 134 23.02 -16.11 -10.35
CA CYS A 134 23.09 -15.54 -9.02
C CYS A 134 24.10 -16.27 -8.12
N TRP A 135 24.24 -17.59 -8.30
CA TRP A 135 25.24 -18.38 -7.60
C TRP A 135 26.67 -18.00 -7.99
N VAL A 136 26.94 -17.88 -9.30
CA VAL A 136 28.25 -17.44 -9.82
C VAL A 136 28.57 -16.02 -9.35
N ASP A 137 27.58 -15.12 -9.35
CA ASP A 137 27.75 -13.76 -8.84
C ASP A 137 28.08 -13.76 -7.33
N LEU A 138 27.48 -14.67 -6.55
CA LEU A 138 27.76 -14.82 -5.12
C LEU A 138 29.17 -15.38 -4.89
N THR A 139 29.56 -16.46 -5.57
CA THR A 139 30.89 -17.06 -5.41
C THR A 139 32.00 -16.14 -5.91
N SER A 140 31.74 -15.26 -6.87
CA SER A 140 32.69 -14.22 -7.31
C SER A 140 33.05 -13.20 -6.23
N GLN A 141 32.18 -13.04 -5.22
CA GLN A 141 32.39 -12.13 -4.08
C GLN A 141 33.13 -12.78 -2.90
N LEU A 142 33.43 -14.08 -3.00
CA LEU A 142 34.08 -14.84 -1.94
C LEU A 142 35.55 -14.44 -1.81
N LEU A 143 35.95 -14.00 -0.61
CA LEU A 143 37.34 -13.68 -0.28
C LEU A 143 38.03 -14.85 0.44
N PRO A 144 39.37 -14.91 0.43
CA PRO A 144 40.10 -15.91 1.21
C PRO A 144 39.81 -15.76 2.71
N GLY A 145 39.18 -16.77 3.30
CA GLY A 145 38.77 -16.79 4.72
C GLY A 145 37.28 -16.56 4.96
N ASP A 146 36.50 -16.27 3.91
CA ASP A 146 35.04 -16.23 4.00
C ASP A 146 34.47 -17.66 4.13
N GLU A 147 33.43 -17.79 4.95
CA GLU A 147 32.73 -19.06 5.14
C GLU A 147 31.38 -19.06 4.43
N LEU A 148 30.99 -20.21 3.90
CA LEU A 148 29.71 -20.35 3.20
C LEU A 148 28.76 -21.24 4.01
N TRP A 149 27.57 -20.71 4.29
CA TRP A 149 26.61 -21.33 5.19
C TRP A 149 25.24 -21.47 4.54
N SER A 150 24.57 -22.60 4.79
CA SER A 150 23.14 -22.74 4.49
C SER A 150 22.32 -22.13 5.62
N PHE A 151 21.26 -21.40 5.28
CA PHE A 151 20.33 -20.83 6.26
C PHE A 151 18.89 -21.23 5.95
N LYS A 152 18.07 -21.27 7.00
CA LYS A 152 16.62 -21.43 6.91
C LYS A 152 15.97 -20.55 7.94
N THR A 153 15.17 -19.60 7.49
CA THR A 153 14.51 -18.63 8.36
C THR A 153 13.03 -18.56 8.07
N THR A 154 12.25 -18.29 9.11
CA THR A 154 10.81 -18.04 8.97
C THR A 154 10.60 -16.56 8.82
N TRP A 155 10.11 -16.15 7.66
CA TRP A 155 9.81 -14.78 7.34
C TRP A 155 8.32 -14.50 7.49
N ASP A 156 7.98 -13.50 8.29
CA ASP A 156 6.61 -12.99 8.35
C ASP A 156 6.48 -11.86 7.31
N GLY A 157 5.89 -12.21 6.17
CA GLY A 157 5.65 -11.28 5.07
C GLY A 157 4.53 -10.29 5.38
N ASN A 158 4.39 -9.26 4.55
CA ASN A 158 3.28 -8.32 4.68
C ASN A 158 1.94 -9.05 4.53
N TRP A 159 0.96 -8.66 5.36
CA TRP A 159 -0.37 -9.26 5.49
C TRP A 159 -0.46 -10.60 6.27
N GLY A 160 0.52 -10.89 7.13
CA GLY A 160 0.45 -12.03 8.05
C GLY A 160 0.61 -13.40 7.37
N ARG A 161 1.17 -13.40 6.15
CA ARG A 161 1.57 -14.62 5.45
C ARG A 161 2.98 -14.98 5.89
N LYS A 162 3.09 -16.06 6.64
CA LYS A 162 4.39 -16.63 7.01
C LYS A 162 4.92 -17.47 5.87
N GLU A 163 6.18 -17.30 5.54
CA GLU A 163 6.89 -18.09 4.54
C GLU A 163 8.25 -18.51 5.07
N ILE A 164 8.66 -19.74 4.77
CA ILE A 164 10.01 -20.21 5.04
C ILE A 164 10.88 -19.81 3.86
N ARG A 165 11.97 -19.11 4.15
CA ARG A 165 13.01 -18.76 3.19
C ARG A 165 14.26 -19.57 3.50
N SER A 166 14.78 -20.28 2.52
CA SER A 166 16.05 -21.00 2.63
C SER A 166 16.99 -20.64 1.49
N GLY A 167 18.28 -20.77 1.77
CA GLY A 167 19.31 -20.43 0.81
C GLY A 167 20.71 -20.51 1.39
N TYR A 168 21.65 -19.86 0.72
CA TYR A 168 23.06 -19.84 1.09
C TYR A 168 23.54 -18.41 1.33
N THR A 169 24.45 -18.23 2.28
CA THR A 169 24.99 -16.92 2.64
C THR A 169 26.49 -17.00 2.87
N ILE A 170 27.20 -15.96 2.44
CA ILE A 170 28.60 -15.73 2.79
C ILE A 170 28.64 -15.10 4.18
N VAL A 171 29.50 -15.64 5.04
CA VAL A 171 29.79 -15.14 6.37
C VAL A 171 31.22 -14.63 6.40
N ARG A 172 31.38 -13.31 6.59
CA ARG A 172 32.67 -12.63 6.70
C ARG A 172 32.85 -12.11 8.12
N GLU A 173 33.97 -12.44 8.75
CA GLU A 173 34.26 -12.05 10.15
C GLU A 173 33.11 -12.42 11.11
N GLY A 174 32.44 -13.54 10.82
CA GLY A 174 31.31 -14.05 11.56
C GLY A 174 29.97 -13.36 11.25
N ALA A 175 29.89 -12.36 10.37
CA ALA A 175 28.65 -11.68 9.98
C ALA A 175 28.16 -12.10 8.57
N PRO A 176 26.85 -12.36 8.38
CA PRO A 176 26.30 -12.60 7.04
C PRO A 176 26.42 -11.33 6.19
N ASP A 177 27.02 -11.44 5.01
CA ASP A 177 27.25 -10.32 4.09
C ASP A 177 26.29 -10.41 2.89
N ALA A 178 26.56 -11.33 1.96
CA ALA A 178 25.73 -11.58 0.78
C ALA A 178 25.01 -12.93 0.88
N TYR A 179 23.79 -13.01 0.32
CA TYR A 179 22.98 -14.23 0.33
C TYR A 179 22.28 -14.48 -1.01
N ILE A 180 21.96 -15.75 -1.26
CA ILE A 180 21.09 -16.22 -2.35
C ILE A 180 19.91 -16.97 -1.75
N LEU A 181 18.71 -16.78 -2.29
CA LEU A 181 17.52 -17.53 -1.92
C LEU A 181 17.29 -18.65 -2.93
N THR A 182 17.12 -19.88 -2.44
CA THR A 182 16.88 -21.06 -3.28
C THR A 182 15.44 -21.53 -3.21
N ALA A 183 14.77 -21.35 -2.08
CA ALA A 183 13.36 -21.71 -1.93
C ALA A 183 12.58 -20.71 -1.08
N ARG A 184 11.29 -20.56 -1.42
CA ARG A 184 10.28 -19.83 -0.66
C ARG A 184 9.07 -20.74 -0.51
N ILE A 185 8.80 -21.19 0.71
CA ILE A 185 7.72 -22.13 1.00
C ILE A 185 6.67 -21.38 1.83
N PRO A 186 5.44 -21.16 1.32
CA PRO A 186 4.39 -20.56 2.12
C PRO A 186 4.03 -21.51 3.27
N ILE A 187 3.86 -20.97 4.48
CA ILE A 187 3.28 -21.70 5.60
C ILE A 187 1.77 -21.44 5.53
N GLU A 188 1.01 -22.42 5.07
CA GLU A 188 -0.44 -22.36 5.21
C GLU A 188 -0.76 -22.31 6.71
N LYS A 189 -1.63 -21.36 7.10
CA LYS A 189 -2.26 -21.45 8.41
C LYS A 189 -3.10 -22.71 8.36
N ASP A 190 -2.70 -23.74 9.10
CA ASP A 190 -3.59 -24.86 9.40
C ASP A 190 -4.94 -24.27 9.78
N GLY A 191 -5.97 -24.65 9.02
CA GLY A 191 -7.32 -24.20 9.24
C GLY A 191 -7.69 -24.42 10.69
N GLU A 192 -8.09 -23.36 11.37
CA GLU A 192 -8.89 -23.49 12.58
C GLU A 192 -10.11 -24.33 12.18
N GLU A 193 -10.20 -25.54 12.73
CA GLU A 193 -11.39 -26.40 12.72
C GLU A 193 -12.63 -25.65 13.27
#